data_AF-A0A5K1GAU3-F1
#
_entry.id   AF-A0A5K1GAU3-F1
#
_cell.length_a   1.000
_cell.length_b   1.000
_cell.length_c   1.000
_cell.angle_alpha   90.00
_cell.angle_beta   90.00
_cell.angle_gamma   90.00
#
_symmetry.space_group_name_H-M   'P 1'
#
loop_
_entity.id
_entity.type
_entity.pdbx_description
1 polymer ?
#
loop_
_entity_poly.entity_id
_entity_poly.type
_entity_poly.pdbx_seq_one_letter_code
_entity_poly.pdbx_strand_id
1 'polypeptide(L)'
;IRYRPDTPLVLRGITCTFQGGQKIGIVGRTGSGKTTLISALFRLVEPAGGKIIIDGLDISAIGLHDLRSRLGIIPQEPTLFHGTVRYNLDPLQQHSDHEIWE
;
A
#
# COMPACT_ATOMS: atom_id res chain seq x y z
N ILE A 1 2.98 7.87 12.34
CA ILE A 1 4.06 7.37 11.44
C ILE A 1 5.28 8.28 11.55
N ARG A 2 6.49 7.71 11.67
CA ARG A 2 7.78 8.40 11.55
C ARG A 2 8.71 7.54 10.70
N TYR A 3 9.61 8.16 9.93
CA TYR A 3 10.56 7.43 9.10
C TYR A 3 11.81 7.00 9.87
N ARG A 4 12.20 7.75 10.90
CA ARG A 4 13.31 7.40 11.79
C ARG A 4 12.94 7.68 13.26
N PRO A 5 13.49 6.93 14.23
CA PRO A 5 13.14 7.09 15.65
C PRO A 5 13.34 8.51 16.18
N ASP A 6 14.42 9.16 15.74
CA ASP A 6 14.90 10.49 16.10
C ASP A 6 14.23 11.63 15.31
N THR A 7 13.33 11.30 14.37
CA THR A 7 12.63 12.30 13.55
C THR A 7 11.21 12.58 14.03
N PRO A 8 10.67 13.78 13.79
CA PRO A 8 9.28 14.10 14.11
C PRO A 8 8.29 13.15 13.42
N LEU A 9 7.14 12.95 14.07
CA LEU A 9 6.01 12.25 13.46
C LEU A 9 5.50 13.02 12.23
N VAL A 10 5.37 12.32 11.11
CA VAL A 10 4.80 12.82 9.85
C VAL A 10 3.28 12.75 9.88
N LEU A 11 2.72 11.61 10.31
CA LEU A 11 1.28 11.44 10.53
C LEU A 11 0.97 11.33 12.02
N ARG A 12 -0.01 12.10 12.48
CA ARG A 12 -0.40 12.26 13.90
C ARG A 12 -1.92 12.24 14.02
N GLY A 13 -2.45 11.43 14.94
CA GLY A 13 -3.87 11.44 15.31
C GLY A 13 -4.86 11.14 14.17
N ILE A 14 -4.43 10.41 13.13
CA ILE A 14 -5.31 10.08 12.01
C ILE A 14 -6.34 9.06 12.47
N THR A 15 -7.63 9.43 12.39
CA THR A 15 -8.76 8.53 12.61
C THR A 15 -9.69 8.66 11.41
N CYS A 16 -9.87 7.56 10.68
CA CYS A 16 -10.76 7.48 9.53
C CYS A 16 -11.24 6.04 9.35
N THR A 17 -12.36 5.89 8.63
CA THR A 17 -12.92 4.59 8.28
C THR A 17 -13.37 4.65 6.83
N PHE A 18 -12.94 3.69 6.03
CA PHE A 18 -13.30 3.56 4.63
C PHE A 18 -14.13 2.29 4.47
N GLN A 19 -15.32 2.40 3.88
CA GLN A 19 -16.16 1.22 3.65
C GLN A 19 -15.78 0.53 2.34
N GLY A 20 -16.00 -0.77 2.28
CA GLY A 20 -15.80 -1.55 1.05
C GLY A 20 -16.63 -1.00 -0.12
N GLY A 21 -16.07 -1.04 -1.33
CA GLY A 21 -16.73 -0.56 -2.55
C GLY A 21 -16.72 0.96 -2.73
N GLN A 22 -16.14 1.73 -1.81
CA GLN A 22 -16.06 3.19 -1.92
C GLN A 22 -14.80 3.65 -2.65
N LYS A 23 -14.97 4.70 -3.47
CA LYS A 23 -13.86 5.44 -4.07
C LYS A 23 -13.52 6.64 -3.19
N ILE A 24 -12.30 6.68 -2.66
CA ILE A 24 -11.87 7.70 -1.71
C ILE A 24 -10.76 8.56 -2.33
N GLY A 25 -10.94 9.87 -2.31
CA GLY A 25 -9.91 10.84 -2.68
C GLY A 25 -9.16 11.37 -1.46
N ILE A 26 -7.83 11.35 -1.49
CA ILE A 26 -6.98 11.95 -0.46
C ILE A 26 -6.29 13.18 -1.06
N VAL A 27 -6.67 14.37 -0.58
CA VAL A 27 -6.16 15.65 -1.09
C VAL A 27 -5.33 16.39 -0.04
N GLY A 28 -4.40 17.23 -0.51
CA GLY A 28 -3.55 18.03 0.36
C GLY A 28 -2.30 18.52 -0.37
N ARG A 29 -1.62 19.53 0.17
CA ARG A 29 -0.38 20.08 -0.40
C ARG A 29 0.73 19.03 -0.51
N THR A 30 1.73 19.28 -1.35
CA THR A 30 2.95 18.46 -1.38
C THR A 30 3.58 18.42 0.03
N GLY A 31 4.06 17.24 0.45
CA GLY A 31 4.60 17.02 1.79
C GLY A 31 3.57 16.81 2.91
N SER A 32 2.25 16.84 2.62
CA SER A 32 1.22 16.65 3.64
C SER A 32 1.08 15.23 4.20
N GLY A 33 1.91 14.28 3.75
CA GLY A 33 1.89 12.89 4.23
C GLY A 33 0.95 11.94 3.49
N LYS A 34 0.43 12.31 2.30
CA LYS A 34 -0.41 11.42 1.47
C LYS A 34 0.28 10.10 1.13
N THR A 35 1.49 10.18 0.58
CA THR A 35 2.32 9.00 0.28
C THR A 35 2.64 8.23 1.55
N THR A 36 2.95 8.94 2.66
CA THR A 36 3.18 8.31 3.97
C THR A 36 1.98 7.51 4.48
N LEU A 37 0.75 7.95 4.20
CA LEU A 37 -0.46 7.22 4.57
C LEU A 37 -0.58 5.92 3.77
N ILE A 38 -0.32 5.98 2.45
CA ILE A 38 -0.28 4.79 1.60
C ILE A 38 0.82 3.83 2.06
N SER A 39 2.03 4.34 2.36
CA SER A 39 3.13 3.51 2.88
C SER A 39 2.80 2.81 4.21
N ALA A 40 1.98 3.43 5.06
CA ALA A 40 1.52 2.82 6.30
C ALA A 40 0.55 1.66 6.06
N LEU A 41 -0.37 1.79 5.09
CA LEU A 41 -1.31 0.72 4.72
C LEU A 41 -0.58 -0.54 4.21
N PHE A 42 0.47 -0.36 3.42
CA PHE A 42 1.31 -1.45 2.91
C PHE A 42 2.38 -1.94 3.91
N ARG A 43 2.41 -1.34 5.11
CA ARG A 43 3.48 -1.54 6.12
C ARG A 43 4.88 -1.46 5.50
N LEU A 44 5.10 -0.49 4.60
CA LEU A 44 6.43 -0.12 4.13
C LEU A 44 7.18 0.67 5.21
N VAL A 45 6.42 1.36 6.07
CA VAL A 45 6.89 1.99 7.30
C VAL A 45 5.93 1.60 8.40
N GLU A 46 6.44 1.03 9.49
CA GLU A 46 5.60 0.59 10.59
C GLU A 46 4.96 1.79 11.34
N PRO A 47 3.68 1.69 11.74
CA PRO A 47 3.06 2.63 12.65
C PRO A 47 3.85 2.78 13.95
N ALA A 48 4.29 4.01 14.23
CA ALA A 48 4.87 4.36 15.52
C ALA A 48 3.87 4.30 16.70
N GLY A 49 2.60 4.02 16.42
CA GLY A 49 1.51 3.96 17.39
C GLY A 49 0.15 3.95 16.67
N GLY A 50 -0.89 3.56 17.41
CA GLY A 50 -2.22 3.31 16.84
C GLY A 50 -2.30 1.95 16.15
N LYS A 51 -3.38 1.73 15.41
CA LYS A 51 -3.63 0.48 14.67
C LYS A 51 -4.31 0.78 13.34
N ILE A 52 -4.05 -0.08 12.36
CA ILE A 52 -4.75 -0.09 11.08
C ILE A 52 -5.49 -1.41 11.01
N ILE A 53 -6.80 -1.35 10.78
CA ILE A 53 -7.68 -2.51 10.76
C ILE A 53 -8.24 -2.66 9.35
N ILE A 54 -8.13 -3.85 8.79
CA ILE A 54 -8.72 -4.24 7.51
C ILE A 54 -9.57 -5.49 7.75
N ASP A 55 -10.85 -5.46 7.36
CA ASP A 55 -11.80 -6.56 7.55
C ASP A 55 -11.86 -7.09 9.00
N GLY A 56 -11.75 -6.20 9.98
CA GLY A 56 -11.78 -6.53 11.41
C GLY A 56 -10.45 -7.06 11.97
N LEU A 57 -9.42 -7.22 11.15
CA LEU A 57 -8.10 -7.70 11.55
C LEU A 57 -7.10 -6.55 11.67
N ASP A 58 -6.33 -6.53 12.76
CA ASP A 58 -5.17 -5.65 12.88
C ASP A 58 -4.06 -6.14 11.94
N ILE A 59 -3.67 -5.29 10.99
CA ILE A 59 -2.67 -5.68 9.98
C ILE A 59 -1.28 -5.91 10.55
N SER A 60 -1.00 -5.47 11.78
CA SER A 60 0.27 -5.75 12.47
C SER A 60 0.39 -7.20 12.96
N ALA A 61 -0.74 -7.90 13.09
CA ALA A 61 -0.79 -9.29 13.55
C ALA A 61 -0.62 -10.33 12.43
N ILE A 62 -0.52 -9.91 11.17
CA ILE A 62 -0.37 -10.79 10.01
C ILE A 62 0.97 -10.60 9.30
N GLY A 63 1.39 -11.60 8.52
CA GLY A 63 2.60 -11.56 7.71
C GLY A 63 2.52 -10.51 6.61
N LEU A 64 3.66 -9.90 6.26
CA LEU A 64 3.73 -8.90 5.20
C LEU A 64 3.37 -9.47 3.81
N HIS A 65 3.70 -10.74 3.56
CA HIS A 65 3.35 -11.41 2.32
C HIS A 65 1.82 -11.54 2.19
N ASP A 66 1.16 -12.05 3.23
CA ASP A 66 -0.30 -12.22 3.25
C ASP A 66 -1.02 -10.89 3.09
N LEU A 67 -0.59 -9.84 3.82
CA LEU A 67 -1.16 -8.50 3.71
C LEU A 67 -1.02 -7.94 2.28
N ARG A 68 0.20 -7.98 1.71
CA ARG A 68 0.49 -7.34 0.42
C ARG A 68 -0.06 -8.13 -0.77
N SER A 69 -0.26 -9.44 -0.63
CA SER A 69 -0.93 -10.26 -1.66
C SER A 69 -2.38 -9.84 -1.90
N ARG A 70 -3.02 -9.16 -0.94
CA ARG A 70 -4.42 -8.71 -1.02
C ARG A 70 -4.59 -7.21 -1.27
N LEU A 71 -3.49 -6.48 -1.47
CA LEU A 71 -3.50 -5.03 -1.70
C LEU A 71 -2.77 -4.69 -3.01
N GLY A 72 -3.41 -3.91 -3.87
CA GLY A 72 -2.79 -3.38 -5.09
C GLY A 72 -2.32 -1.94 -4.92
N ILE A 73 -1.13 -1.61 -5.43
CA ILE A 73 -0.61 -0.24 -5.51
C ILE A 73 -0.06 0.04 -6.90
N ILE A 74 -0.38 1.23 -7.41
CA ILE A 74 0.27 1.78 -8.60
C ILE A 74 1.28 2.82 -8.10
N PRO A 75 2.60 2.62 -8.34
CA PRO A 75 3.61 3.56 -7.89
C PRO A 75 3.51 4.90 -8.62
N GLN A 76 4.06 5.96 -8.02
CA GLN A 76 4.09 7.29 -8.67
C GLN A 76 4.99 7.31 -9.90
N GLU A 77 6.09 6.54 -9.88
CA GLU A 77 6.99 6.36 -11.01
C GLU A 77 6.79 4.95 -11.59
N PRO A 78 6.45 4.82 -12.89
CA PRO A 78 6.26 3.51 -13.51
C PRO A 78 7.61 2.87 -13.82
N THR A 79 8.11 2.05 -12.90
CA THR A 79 9.33 1.26 -13.13
C THR A 79 8.99 -0.06 -13.83
N LEU A 80 9.72 -0.38 -14.89
CA LEU A 80 9.68 -1.67 -15.58
C LEU A 80 11.04 -2.35 -15.46
N PHE A 81 11.03 -3.68 -15.36
CA PHE A 81 12.22 -4.50 -15.43
C PHE A 81 12.54 -4.86 -16.88
N HIS A 82 13.83 -5.01 -17.19
CA HIS A 82 14.26 -5.49 -18.50
C HIS A 82 13.67 -6.89 -18.78
N GLY A 83 12.97 -7.02 -19.90
CA GLY A 83 12.28 -8.26 -20.27
C GLY A 83 11.09 -7.99 -21.19
N THR A 84 10.19 -8.96 -21.28
CA THR A 84 8.95 -8.84 -22.04
C THR A 84 7.89 -8.09 -21.25
N VAL A 85 6.87 -7.58 -21.96
CA VAL A 85 5.65 -7.05 -21.32
C VAL A 85 5.00 -8.14 -20.45
N ARG A 86 4.94 -9.37 -20.96
CA ARG A 86 4.43 -10.55 -20.24
C ARG A 86 5.10 -10.76 -18.89
N TYR A 87 6.43 -10.67 -18.85
CA TYR A 87 7.22 -10.81 -17.62
C TYR A 87 6.92 -9.70 -16.61
N ASN A 88 6.75 -8.46 -17.07
CA ASN A 88 6.42 -7.34 -16.18
C ASN A 88 4.99 -7.41 -15.63
N LEU A 89 4.06 -8.04 -16.37
CA LEU A 89 2.66 -8.22 -15.94
C LEU A 89 2.49 -9.39 -14.97
N ASP A 90 3.11 -10.53 -15.27
CA ASP A 90 2.99 -11.75 -14.46
C ASP A 90 4.35 -12.47 -14.43
N PRO A 91 5.26 -12.02 -13.55
CA PRO A 91 6.61 -12.56 -13.44
C PRO A 91 6.65 -13.99 -12.88
N LEU A 92 5.57 -14.43 -12.22
CA LEU A 92 5.45 -15.76 -11.62
C LEU A 92 4.75 -16.77 -12.55
N GLN A 93 4.31 -16.34 -13.74
CA GLN A 93 3.58 -17.17 -14.71
C GLN A 93 2.35 -17.85 -14.10
N GLN A 94 1.62 -17.12 -13.26
CA GLN A 94 0.44 -17.62 -12.56
C GLN A 94 -0.83 -17.60 -13.41
N HIS A 95 -0.83 -16.82 -14.50
CA HIS A 95 -1.98 -16.64 -15.37
C HIS A 95 -1.69 -17.17 -16.77
N SER A 96 -2.72 -17.59 -17.49
CA SER A 96 -2.67 -17.92 -18.91
C SER A 96 -2.68 -16.65 -19.78
N ASP A 97 -2.28 -16.78 -21.05
CA ASP A 97 -2.32 -15.64 -21.97
C ASP A 97 -3.74 -15.16 -22.26
N HIS A 98 -4.74 -16.04 -22.13
CA HIS A 98 -6.15 -15.65 -22.24
C HIS A 98 -6.57 -14.75 -21.07
N GLU A 99 -6.26 -15.12 -19.83
CA GLU A 99 -6.60 -14.33 -18.63
C GLU A 99 -5.93 -12.95 -18.60
N ILE A 100 -4.79 -12.78 -19.29
CA ILE A 100 -4.07 -11.51 -19.35
C ILE A 100 -4.64 -10.59 -20.43
N TRP A 101 -5.33 -11.15 -21.43
CA TRP A 101 -5.96 -10.37 -22.48
C TRP A 101 -7.33 -9.81 -22.08
N GLU A 102 -7.98 -10.36 -21.05
CA GLU A 102 -9.21 -9.83 -20.45
C GLU A 102 -8.92 -8.66 -19.49
#